data_AF-A0A942IUL6-F1
#
_entry.id   AF-A0A942IUL6-F1
#
_cell.length_a   1.000
_cell.length_b   1.000
_cell.length_c   1.000
_cell.angle_alpha   90.00
_cell.angle_beta   90.00
_cell.angle_gamma   90.00
#
_symmetry.space_group_name_H-M   'P 1'
#
loop_
_entity.id
_entity.type
_entity.pdbx_description
1 polymer ?
#
loop_
_entity_poly.entity_id
_entity_poly.type
_entity_poly.pdbx_seq_one_letter_code
_entity_poly.pdbx_strand_id
1 'polypeptide(L)'
;MAASYVPLKKSAFSVFEINLLTIVVANAGAWGILPADVTDLQALQTAFQNAWAISQVSQTATPTDRQTTNLAMAEYVTAIRAFVKQWLKYNPAITPAEMTSMGVTINSTTRHHEPVPAFPPIVSVQP
;
A
#
# COMPACT_ATOMS: atom_id res chain seq x y z
N MET A 1 9.91 12.42 -1.62
CA MET A 1 9.30 11.16 -2.11
C MET A 1 8.61 10.50 -0.92
N ALA A 2 7.29 10.39 -0.91
CA ALA A 2 6.61 9.64 0.14
C ALA A 2 7.04 8.17 0.04
N ALA A 3 7.61 7.63 1.12
CA ALA A 3 7.84 6.19 1.22
C ALA A 3 6.51 5.48 0.94
N SER A 4 6.47 4.60 -0.06
CA SER A 4 5.24 3.87 -0.35
C SER A 4 4.96 2.95 0.82
N TYR A 5 3.75 3.01 1.39
CA TYR A 5 3.34 2.12 2.49
C TYR A 5 3.27 0.65 2.07
N VAL A 6 3.22 0.40 0.77
CA VAL A 6 3.24 -0.95 0.21
C VAL A 6 4.68 -1.47 0.15
N PRO A 7 5.00 -2.59 0.80
CA PRO A 7 6.37 -3.13 0.81
C PRO A 7 6.87 -3.50 -0.59
N LEU A 8 8.13 -3.16 -0.89
CA LEU A 8 8.77 -3.51 -2.18
C LEU A 8 9.25 -4.96 -2.23
N LYS A 9 9.60 -5.55 -1.09
CA LYS A 9 10.10 -6.93 -1.00
C LYS A 9 8.91 -7.89 -1.06
N LYS A 10 8.89 -8.82 -2.03
CA LYS A 10 7.79 -9.81 -2.22
C LYS A 10 7.37 -10.54 -0.96
N SER A 11 8.34 -11.06 -0.19
CA SER A 11 8.05 -11.70 1.11
C SER A 11 7.30 -10.80 2.09
N ALA A 12 7.70 -9.53 2.21
CA ALA A 12 7.00 -8.56 3.07
C ALA A 12 5.65 -8.15 2.47
N PHE A 13 5.56 -8.05 1.15
CA PHE A 13 4.33 -7.76 0.43
C PHE A 13 3.28 -8.86 0.61
N SER A 14 3.67 -10.14 0.54
CA SER A 14 2.79 -11.29 0.76
C SER A 14 2.18 -11.28 2.17
N VAL A 15 2.96 -10.93 3.19
CA VAL A 15 2.44 -10.77 4.56
C VAL A 15 1.50 -9.56 4.67
N PHE A 16 1.90 -8.43 4.09
CA PHE A 16 1.11 -7.20 4.10
C PHE A 16 -0.25 -7.37 3.43
N GLU A 17 -0.28 -7.99 2.25
CA GLU A 17 -1.50 -8.09 1.45
C GLU A 17 -2.51 -9.06 2.08
N ILE A 18 -2.05 -10.17 2.68
CA ILE A 18 -2.89 -11.08 3.46
C ILE A 18 -3.53 -10.34 4.64
N ASN A 19 -2.74 -9.59 5.39
CA ASN A 19 -3.24 -8.83 6.53
C ASN A 19 -4.27 -7.76 6.11
N LEU A 20 -3.97 -7.02 5.04
CA LEU A 20 -4.87 -6.00 4.49
C LEU A 20 -6.21 -6.61 4.07
N LEU A 21 -6.20 -7.68 3.27
CA LEU A 21 -7.44 -8.30 2.81
C LEU A 21 -8.22 -8.96 3.95
N THR A 22 -7.55 -9.55 4.94
CA THR A 22 -8.22 -10.12 6.11
C THR A 22 -9.03 -9.07 6.87
N ILE A 23 -8.43 -7.91 7.11
CA ILE A 23 -9.09 -6.80 7.82
C ILE A 23 -10.20 -6.18 6.95
N VAL A 24 -9.94 -5.98 5.65
CA VAL A 24 -10.92 -5.42 4.72
C VAL A 24 -12.15 -6.31 4.62
N VAL A 25 -11.98 -7.62 4.44
CA VAL A 25 -13.10 -8.57 4.33
C VAL A 25 -13.92 -8.61 5.62
N ALA A 26 -13.26 -8.62 6.78
CA ALA A 26 -13.93 -8.64 8.08
C ALA A 26 -14.80 -7.40 8.33
N ASN A 27 -14.39 -6.24 7.79
CA ASN A 27 -15.04 -4.95 8.06
C ASN A 27 -15.76 -4.34 6.83
N ALA A 28 -15.73 -4.99 5.67
CA ALA A 28 -16.27 -4.46 4.41
C ALA A 28 -17.72 -3.97 4.54
N GLY A 29 -18.56 -4.77 5.22
CA GLY A 29 -19.97 -4.41 5.45
C GLY A 29 -20.13 -3.18 6.36
N ALA A 30 -19.32 -3.06 7.41
CA ALA A 30 -19.35 -1.93 8.34
C ALA A 30 -18.80 -0.64 7.70
N TRP A 31 -17.81 -0.77 6.82
CA TRP A 31 -17.17 0.34 6.11
C TRP A 31 -17.89 0.75 4.83
N GLY A 32 -18.98 0.05 4.46
CA GLY A 32 -19.77 0.33 3.26
C GLY A 32 -19.02 0.03 1.95
N ILE A 33 -18.03 -0.85 1.99
CA ILE A 33 -17.26 -1.25 0.80
C ILE A 33 -18.12 -2.18 -0.04
N LEU A 34 -18.16 -1.92 -1.35
CA LEU A 34 -18.91 -2.78 -2.27
C LEU A 34 -18.28 -4.19 -2.33
N PRO A 35 -19.09 -5.26 -2.20
CA PRO A 35 -18.59 -6.63 -2.29
C PRO A 35 -17.87 -6.94 -3.61
N ALA A 36 -18.30 -6.30 -4.71
CA ALA A 36 -17.65 -6.43 -6.02
C ALA A 36 -16.18 -5.97 -5.98
N ASP A 37 -15.90 -4.80 -5.38
CA ASP A 37 -14.53 -4.27 -5.31
C ASP A 37 -13.62 -5.15 -4.43
N VAL A 38 -14.17 -5.75 -3.37
CA VAL A 38 -13.42 -6.74 -2.55
C VAL A 38 -13.13 -8.00 -3.36
N THR A 39 -14.09 -8.47 -4.15
CA THR A 39 -13.95 -9.66 -4.99
C THR A 39 -12.90 -9.45 -6.10
N ASP A 40 -12.92 -8.29 -6.75
CA ASP A 40 -11.93 -7.92 -7.77
C ASP A 40 -10.52 -7.86 -7.18
N LEU A 41 -10.38 -7.34 -5.95
CA LEU A 41 -9.10 -7.29 -5.26
C LEU A 41 -8.60 -8.69 -4.84
N GLN A 42 -9.51 -9.58 -4.40
CA GLN A 42 -9.21 -10.97 -4.09
C GLN A 42 -8.78 -11.80 -5.32
N ALA A 43 -9.35 -11.51 -6.49
CA ALA A 43 -8.95 -12.16 -7.74
C ALA A 43 -7.47 -11.83 -8.06
N LEU A 44 -7.07 -10.57 -7.89
CA LEU A 44 -5.67 -10.15 -8.09
C LEU A 44 -4.73 -10.70 -7.01
N GLN A 45 -5.17 -10.77 -5.75
CA GLN A 45 -4.45 -11.47 -4.69
C GLN A 45 -4.16 -12.92 -5.10
N THR A 46 -5.19 -13.63 -5.55
CA THR A 46 -5.08 -15.05 -5.93
C THR A 46 -4.09 -15.23 -7.08
N ALA A 47 -4.15 -14.37 -8.09
CA ALA A 47 -3.20 -14.39 -9.20
C ALA A 47 -1.75 -14.17 -8.72
N PHE A 48 -1.52 -13.20 -7.84
CA PHE A 48 -0.20 -12.95 -7.25
C PHE A 48 0.28 -14.13 -6.39
N GLN A 49 -0.54 -14.65 -5.49
CA GLN A 49 -0.19 -15.74 -4.60
C GLN A 49 0.15 -17.03 -5.35
N ASN A 50 -0.60 -17.34 -6.41
CA ASN A 50 -0.30 -18.48 -7.28
C ASN A 50 1.06 -18.31 -7.97
N ALA A 51 1.36 -17.13 -8.54
CA ALA A 51 2.65 -16.86 -9.17
C ALA A 51 3.80 -16.85 -8.14
N TRP A 52 3.57 -16.31 -6.94
CA TRP A 52 4.55 -16.26 -5.86
C TRP A 52 4.89 -17.66 -5.32
N ALA A 53 3.88 -18.53 -5.14
CA ALA A 53 4.08 -19.91 -4.69
C ALA A 53 5.01 -20.70 -5.63
N ILE A 54 4.97 -20.43 -6.94
CA ILE A 54 5.87 -21.03 -7.93
C ILE A 54 7.26 -20.38 -7.84
N SER A 55 7.33 -19.05 -7.87
CA SER A 55 8.61 -18.34 -8.00
C SER A 55 9.46 -18.31 -6.72
N GLN A 56 8.87 -18.58 -5.56
CA GLN A 56 9.61 -18.69 -4.29
C GLN A 56 10.45 -19.96 -4.18
N VAL A 57 10.11 -21.02 -4.94
CA VAL A 57 10.84 -22.30 -4.92
C VAL A 57 12.09 -22.16 -5.79
N SER A 58 13.22 -21.88 -5.16
CA SER A 58 14.49 -21.59 -5.87
C SER A 58 14.96 -22.71 -6.80
N GLN A 59 14.58 -23.96 -6.53
CA GLN A 59 14.99 -25.14 -7.29
C GLN A 59 14.25 -25.31 -8.62
N THR A 60 13.02 -24.79 -8.72
CA THR A 60 12.15 -24.98 -9.90
C THR A 60 11.79 -23.66 -10.59
N ALA A 61 11.95 -22.53 -9.90
CA ALA A 61 11.57 -21.22 -10.41
C ALA A 61 12.46 -20.77 -11.57
N THR A 62 11.85 -20.56 -12.73
CA THR A 62 12.52 -19.99 -13.90
C THR A 62 12.57 -18.46 -13.84
N PRO A 63 13.43 -17.79 -14.63
CA PRO A 63 13.40 -16.34 -14.78
C PRO A 63 12.03 -15.82 -15.22
N THR A 64 11.33 -16.58 -16.08
CA THR A 64 9.98 -16.27 -16.55
C THR A 64 8.99 -16.25 -15.39
N ASP A 65 9.01 -17.24 -14.48
CA ASP A 65 8.11 -17.28 -13.31
C ASP A 65 8.33 -16.09 -12.38
N ARG A 66 9.59 -15.71 -12.18
CA ARG A 66 9.95 -14.53 -11.37
C ARG A 66 9.45 -13.25 -12.00
N GLN A 67 9.48 -13.15 -13.33
CA GLN A 67 8.96 -12.02 -14.08
C GLN A 67 7.42 -11.97 -14.05
N THR A 68 6.74 -13.09 -14.26
CA THR A 68 5.28 -13.20 -14.11
C THR A 68 4.82 -12.74 -12.73
N THR A 69 5.55 -13.14 -11.70
CA THR A 69 5.26 -12.70 -10.32
C THR A 69 5.50 -11.19 -10.13
N ASN A 70 6.54 -10.62 -10.74
CA ASN A 70 6.78 -9.17 -10.68
C ASN A 70 5.63 -8.40 -11.34
N LEU A 71 5.14 -8.88 -12.49
CA LEU A 71 4.02 -8.27 -13.20
C LEU A 71 2.73 -8.36 -12.37
N ALA A 72 2.40 -9.55 -11.87
CA ALA A 72 1.24 -9.74 -10.99
C ALA A 72 1.33 -8.87 -9.72
N MET A 73 2.51 -8.74 -9.12
CA MET A 73 2.73 -7.82 -7.99
C MET A 73 2.50 -6.36 -8.40
N ALA A 74 3.04 -5.90 -9.53
CA ALA A 74 2.87 -4.52 -9.98
C ALA A 74 1.40 -4.16 -10.24
N GLU A 75 0.66 -5.06 -10.88
CA GLU A 75 -0.78 -4.93 -11.10
C GLU A 75 -1.55 -4.88 -9.78
N TYR A 76 -1.27 -5.82 -8.88
CA TYR A 76 -1.94 -5.89 -7.58
C TYR A 76 -1.62 -4.66 -6.70
N VAL A 77 -0.37 -4.19 -6.67
CA VAL A 77 0.01 -2.94 -5.98
C VAL A 77 -0.77 -1.74 -6.51
N THR A 78 -0.99 -1.67 -7.82
CA THR A 78 -1.77 -0.60 -8.44
C THR A 78 -3.23 -0.66 -8.00
N ALA A 79 -3.82 -1.86 -8.00
CA ALA A 79 -5.17 -2.08 -7.51
C ALA A 79 -5.33 -1.76 -6.02
N ILE A 80 -4.39 -2.20 -5.16
CA ILE A 80 -4.38 -1.86 -3.73
C ILE A 80 -4.35 -0.34 -3.54
N ARG A 81 -3.51 0.39 -4.28
CA ARG A 81 -3.42 1.85 -4.15
C ARG A 81 -4.71 2.54 -4.57
N ALA A 82 -5.36 2.07 -5.64
CA ALA A 82 -6.66 2.57 -6.07
C ALA A 82 -7.74 2.29 -5.02
N PHE A 83 -7.80 1.05 -4.54
CA PHE A 83 -8.74 0.61 -3.51
C PHE A 83 -8.58 1.40 -2.21
N VAL A 84 -7.35 1.55 -1.70
CA VAL A 84 -7.06 2.35 -0.50
C VAL A 84 -7.50 3.80 -0.69
N LYS A 85 -7.27 4.38 -1.87
CA LYS A 85 -7.67 5.76 -2.16
C LYS A 85 -9.20 5.91 -2.21
N GLN A 86 -9.90 4.94 -2.80
CA GLN A 86 -11.35 4.96 -2.98
C GLN A 86 -12.10 4.67 -1.67
N TRP A 87 -11.68 3.62 -0.96
CA TRP A 87 -12.47 3.02 0.13
C TRP A 87 -11.91 3.24 1.53
N LEU A 88 -10.59 3.45 1.68
CA LEU A 88 -9.96 3.51 3.00
C LEU A 88 -9.56 4.92 3.43
N LYS A 89 -8.95 5.70 2.52
CA LYS A 89 -8.28 6.96 2.86
C LYS A 89 -9.22 8.08 3.30
N TYR A 90 -10.44 8.12 2.77
CA TYR A 90 -11.40 9.19 3.01
C TYR A 90 -12.69 8.69 3.67
N ASN A 91 -12.65 7.47 4.23
CA ASN A 91 -13.82 6.85 4.80
C ASN A 91 -13.94 7.19 6.29
N PRO A 92 -15.02 7.87 6.73
CA PRO A 92 -15.20 8.23 8.13
C PRO A 92 -15.48 7.04 9.05
N ALA A 93 -15.85 5.87 8.49
CA ALA A 93 -16.07 4.65 9.25
C ALA A 93 -14.77 3.95 9.67
N ILE A 94 -13.63 4.37 9.12
CA ILE A 94 -12.32 3.74 9.36
C ILE A 94 -11.53 4.61 10.32
N THR A 95 -11.12 4.02 11.42
CA THR A 95 -10.29 4.68 12.42
C THR A 95 -8.82 4.69 11.99
N PRO A 96 -8.04 5.69 12.45
CA PRO A 96 -6.58 5.69 12.22
C PRO A 96 -5.88 4.43 12.79
N ALA A 97 -6.42 3.85 13.87
CA ALA A 97 -5.89 2.62 14.46
C ALA A 97 -6.03 1.43 13.50
N GLU A 98 -7.18 1.30 12.82
CA GLU A 98 -7.40 0.27 11.79
C GLU A 98 -6.53 0.49 10.55
N MET A 99 -6.31 1.73 10.13
CA MET A 99 -5.36 2.02 9.04
C MET A 99 -3.92 1.60 9.40
N THR A 100 -3.54 1.82 10.66
CA THR A 100 -2.22 1.43 11.18
C THR A 100 -2.08 -0.09 11.28
N SER A 101 -3.12 -0.79 11.74
CA SER A 101 -3.09 -2.26 11.82
C SER A 101 -3.00 -2.92 10.45
N MET A 102 -3.54 -2.29 9.41
CA MET A 102 -3.35 -2.69 8.01
C MET A 102 -1.95 -2.34 7.44
N GLY A 103 -1.11 -1.59 8.16
CA GLY A 103 0.20 -1.14 7.67
C GLY A 103 0.13 -0.02 6.63
N VAL A 104 -1.03 0.65 6.49
CA VAL A 104 -1.22 1.78 5.58
C VAL A 104 -0.79 3.06 6.28
N THR A 105 0.09 3.84 5.66
CA THR A 105 0.52 5.13 6.23
C THR A 105 -0.65 6.11 6.28
N ILE A 106 -0.95 6.62 7.48
CA ILE A 106 -1.95 7.67 7.68
C ILE A 106 -1.37 8.99 7.16
N ASN A 107 -2.20 9.81 6.51
CA ASN A 107 -1.83 11.19 6.22
C ASN A 107 -1.65 11.95 7.55
N SER A 108 -0.52 12.63 7.75
CA SER A 108 -0.35 13.49 8.92
C SER A 108 -1.52 14.47 9.03
N THR A 109 -2.26 14.42 10.13
CA THR A 109 -3.34 15.36 10.44
C THR A 109 -2.81 16.63 11.12
N THR A 110 -1.56 16.60 11.61
CA THR A 110 -0.88 17.76 12.16
C THR A 110 -0.29 18.60 11.03
N ARG A 111 -0.71 19.88 10.94
CA ARG A 111 0.00 20.87 10.11
C ARG A 111 1.34 21.17 10.77
N HIS A 112 2.43 20.96 10.05
CA HIS A 112 3.72 21.50 10.44
C HIS A 112 3.72 22.99 10.10
N HIS A 113 3.72 23.85 11.11
CA HIS A 113 3.89 25.29 10.92
C HIS A 113 5.39 25.55 10.75
N GLU A 114 5.83 25.89 9.55
CA GLU A 114 7.20 26.37 9.35
C GLU A 114 7.37 27.68 10.14
N PRO A 115 8.43 27.83 10.94
CA PRO A 115 8.69 29.08 11.63
C PRO A 115 8.94 30.18 10.59
N VAL A 116 8.31 31.34 10.77
CA VAL A 116 8.56 32.52 9.93
C VAL A 116 10.05 32.89 10.08
N PRO A 117 10.80 33.09 8.98
CA PRO A 117 12.19 33.53 9.07
C PRO A 117 12.28 34.85 9.84
N ALA A 118 13.02 34.84 10.96
CA ALA A 118 13.17 36.01 11.82
C ALA A 118 14.12 37.08 11.26
N PHE A 119 14.94 36.73 10.26
CA PHE A 119 15.99 37.60 9.73
C PHE A 119 15.92 37.70 8.21
N PRO A 120 16.15 38.90 7.65
CA PRO A 120 16.31 39.07 6.20
C PRO A 120 17.60 38.37 5.73
N PRO A 121 17.66 37.97 4.44
CA PRO A 121 18.87 37.38 3.86
C PRO A 121 20.01 38.40 3.86
N ILE A 122 21.14 38.05 4.47
CA ILE A 122 22.37 38.85 4.45
C ILE A 122 23.13 38.50 3.17
N VAL A 123 23.28 39.47 2.27
CA VAL A 123 24.12 39.34 1.08
C VAL A 123 25.54 39.74 1.46
N SER A 124 26.49 38.80 1.37
CA SER A 124 27.91 39.07 1.54
C SER A 124 28.56 39.25 0.17
N VAL A 125 28.90 40.49 -0.19
CA VAL A 125 29.77 40.80 -1.33
C VAL A 125 31.22 40.68 -0.85
N GLN A 126 31.95 39.68 -1.35
CA GLN A 126 33.40 39.62 -1.17
C GLN A 126 34.10 40.53 -2.20
N PRO A 127 35.16 41.26 -1.80
CA PRO A 127 35.91 42.17 -2.67
C PRO A 127 36.76 41.44 -3.73
#